data_AF-A0A2W1CSC3-F1
#
_entry.id   AF-A0A2W1CSC3-F1
#
_cell.length_a   1.000
_cell.length_b   1.000
_cell.length_c   1.000
_cell.angle_alpha   90.00
_cell.angle_beta   90.00
_cell.angle_gamma   90.00
#
_symmetry.space_group_name_H-M   'P 1'
#
loop_
_entity.id
_entity.type
_entity.pdbx_description
1 polymer ?
#
loop_
_entity_poly.entity_id
_entity_poly.type
_entity_poly.pdbx_seq_one_letter_code
_entity_poly.pdbx_strand_id
1 'polypeptide(L)'
;MRSYPMHNYTPVPQRLKSRRGFYKIVAPVDGEASLARRELWRSRISLPTPFVPVLERLPPGHDLPRRVWQSLNRLRTQVGRSKGNRSRWGFTGGTDLGCECGAAMQTMSHLITCPLCPETCSRQDLMSASAYTKWAETRCLNN
;
A
#
# COMPACT_ATOMS: atom_id res chain seq x y z
N MET A 1 26.29 7.96 -7.75
CA MET A 1 26.03 6.84 -6.82
C MET A 1 25.77 7.42 -5.44
N ARG A 2 24.60 7.19 -4.82
CA ARG A 2 24.37 7.54 -3.41
C ARG A 2 25.01 6.46 -2.53
N SER A 3 26.17 6.74 -1.95
CA SER A 3 26.79 5.91 -0.92
C SER A 3 25.84 5.78 0.28
N TYR A 4 25.53 4.55 0.69
CA TYR A 4 24.78 4.31 1.92
C TYR A 4 25.63 4.79 3.12
N PRO A 5 25.06 5.48 4.13
CA PRO A 5 25.84 6.29 5.07
C PRO A 5 26.66 5.52 6.12
N MET A 6 26.72 4.19 6.03
CA MET A 6 27.01 3.34 7.20
C MET A 6 27.93 2.16 6.91
N HIS A 7 28.54 2.10 5.73
CA HIS A 7 29.60 1.11 5.53
C HIS A 7 30.85 1.60 6.28
N ASN A 8 31.34 0.83 7.25
CA ASN A 8 32.47 1.15 8.13
C ASN A 8 32.25 2.31 9.13
N TYR A 9 31.00 2.62 9.49
CA TYR A 9 30.72 3.67 10.48
C TYR A 9 30.85 3.15 11.92
N THR A 10 31.69 3.80 12.73
CA THR A 10 31.77 3.55 14.17
C THR A 10 30.69 4.39 14.89
N PRO A 11 29.72 3.76 15.58
CA PRO A 11 28.62 4.50 16.19
C PRO A 11 29.11 5.42 17.33
N VAL A 12 28.75 6.69 17.24
CA VAL A 12 29.01 7.69 18.29
C VAL A 12 28.26 7.31 19.58
N PRO A 13 28.89 7.45 20.76
CA PRO A 13 28.23 7.17 22.03
C PRO A 13 26.95 8.02 22.21
N GLN A 14 25.91 7.37 22.72
CA GLN A 14 24.58 7.95 22.86
C GLN A 14 24.56 9.08 23.90
N ARG A 15 24.32 10.32 23.46
CA ARG A 15 24.30 11.49 24.34
C ARG A 15 23.12 11.53 25.33
N LEU A 16 21.97 10.92 24.99
CA LEU A 16 20.74 10.95 25.80
C LEU A 16 20.04 9.59 25.83
N LYS A 17 19.68 9.07 27.03
CA LYS A 17 19.04 7.75 27.24
C LYS A 17 17.77 7.50 26.40
N SER A 18 16.98 8.54 26.13
CA SER A 18 15.75 8.45 25.33
C SER A 18 15.99 8.23 23.83
N ARG A 19 17.15 8.63 23.30
CA ARG A 19 17.47 8.52 21.87
C ARG A 19 18.07 7.16 21.53
N ARG A 20 17.23 6.17 21.25
CA ARG A 20 17.67 4.91 20.63
C ARG A 20 18.00 5.14 19.16
N GLY A 21 19.27 5.37 18.85
CA GLY A 21 19.73 5.46 17.46
C GLY A 21 19.49 4.14 16.72
N PHE A 22 19.22 4.23 15.41
CA PHE A 22 18.87 3.05 14.60
C PHE A 22 19.94 1.94 14.63
N TYR A 23 21.21 2.30 14.83
CA TYR A 23 22.33 1.36 14.97
C TYR A 23 22.22 0.42 16.18
N LYS A 24 21.39 0.73 17.18
CA LYS A 24 21.11 -0.20 18.30
C LYS A 24 20.05 -1.24 17.98
N ILE A 25 19.26 -1.01 16.93
CA ILE A 25 18.08 -1.82 16.59
C ILE A 25 18.36 -2.65 15.33
N VAL A 26 19.18 -2.13 14.42
CA VAL A 26 19.48 -2.74 13.14
C VAL A 26 20.82 -3.46 13.24
N ALA A 27 20.80 -4.77 12.99
CA ALA A 27 22.02 -5.55 12.87
C ALA A 27 22.89 -5.00 11.73
N PRO A 28 24.22 -4.93 11.91
CA PRO A 28 25.12 -4.59 10.82
C PRO A 28 24.94 -5.58 9.68
N VAL A 29 25.09 -5.07 8.45
CA VAL A 29 25.04 -5.91 7.26
C VAL A 29 26.44 -6.40 6.97
N ASP A 30 26.66 -7.70 7.12
CA ASP A 30 27.91 -8.34 6.76
C ASP A 30 28.00 -8.55 5.24
N GLY A 31 29.16 -8.27 4.65
CA GLY A 31 29.42 -8.49 3.21
C GLY A 31 28.88 -7.40 2.27
N GLU A 32 28.61 -7.78 1.02
CA GLU A 32 28.19 -6.83 -0.01
C GLU A 32 26.75 -6.34 0.22
N ALA A 33 26.59 -5.03 0.46
CA ALA A 33 25.30 -4.43 0.74
C ALA A 33 24.24 -4.67 -0.37
N SER A 34 24.67 -4.87 -1.61
CA SER A 34 23.78 -5.18 -2.75
C SER A 34 23.16 -6.58 -2.64
N LEU A 35 23.93 -7.57 -2.16
CA LEU A 35 23.51 -8.95 -1.98
C LEU A 35 22.59 -9.06 -0.76
N ALA A 36 23.00 -8.48 0.37
CA ALA A 36 22.19 -8.47 1.57
C ALA A 36 20.82 -7.80 1.36
N ARG A 37 20.78 -6.71 0.57
CA ARG A 37 19.50 -6.05 0.20
C ARG A 37 18.60 -6.97 -0.62
N ARG A 38 19.16 -7.69 -1.60
CA ARG A 38 18.41 -8.64 -2.44
C ARG A 38 17.86 -9.80 -1.61
N GLU A 39 18.67 -10.33 -0.69
CA GLU A 39 18.26 -11.44 0.18
C GLU A 39 17.19 -11.04 1.21
N LEU A 40 17.33 -9.87 1.82
CA LEU A 40 16.30 -9.28 2.67
C LEU A 40 14.99 -9.02 1.91
N TRP A 41 15.07 -8.63 0.64
CA TRP A 41 13.89 -8.45 -0.19
C TRP A 41 13.21 -9.80 -0.48
N ARG A 42 13.96 -10.82 -0.90
CA ARG A 42 13.43 -12.18 -1.14
C ARG A 42 12.76 -12.79 0.10
N SER A 43 13.42 -12.75 1.24
CA SER A 43 12.89 -13.28 2.51
C SER A 43 11.62 -12.56 3.00
N ARG A 44 11.41 -11.30 2.63
CA ARG A 44 10.17 -10.56 2.95
C ARG A 44 9.01 -10.92 2.02
N ILE A 45 9.29 -11.35 0.79
CA ILE A 45 8.25 -11.77 -0.17
C ILE A 45 7.60 -13.09 0.24
N SER A 46 8.31 -13.94 0.99
CA SER A 46 7.78 -15.21 1.51
C SER A 46 6.77 -15.07 2.68
N LEU A 47 6.48 -13.85 3.15
CA LEU A 47 5.42 -13.61 4.15
C LEU A 47 4.02 -13.69 3.51
N PRO A 48 2.95 -13.97 4.29
CA PRO A 48 1.60 -14.17 3.75
C PRO A 48 1.18 -13.06 2.79
N THR A 49 0.74 -13.51 1.63
CA THR A 49 0.63 -12.81 0.35
C THR A 49 0.18 -11.35 0.42
N PRO A 50 0.92 -10.41 -0.18
CA PRO A 50 0.41 -9.07 -0.42
C PRO A 50 -0.82 -9.13 -1.35
N PHE A 51 -1.76 -8.20 -1.17
CA PHE A 51 -2.92 -8.04 -2.06
C PHE A 51 -2.54 -7.84 -3.54
N VAL A 52 -1.28 -7.53 -3.81
CA VAL A 52 -0.64 -7.35 -5.12
C VAL A 52 0.60 -8.24 -5.17
N PRO A 53 0.80 -9.06 -6.22
CA PRO A 53 1.99 -9.89 -6.33
C PRO A 53 3.24 -9.00 -6.40
N VAL A 54 4.29 -9.40 -5.67
CA VAL A 54 5.59 -8.72 -5.75
C VAL A 54 6.31 -9.26 -6.97
N LEU A 55 6.46 -8.42 -8.00
CA LEU A 55 7.10 -8.77 -9.26
C LEU A 55 8.23 -7.78 -9.55
N GLU A 56 9.28 -8.23 -10.24
CA GLU A 56 10.38 -7.38 -10.73
C GLU A 56 9.99 -6.57 -11.98
N ARG A 57 8.69 -6.32 -12.18
CA ARG A 57 8.14 -5.53 -13.29
C ARG A 57 7.09 -4.57 -12.77
N LEU A 58 6.90 -3.46 -13.48
CA LEU A 58 5.84 -2.51 -13.17
C LEU A 58 4.47 -3.20 -13.31
N PRO A 59 3.52 -2.91 -12.40
CA PRO A 59 2.20 -3.49 -12.48
C PRO A 59 1.43 -2.97 -13.72
N PRO A 60 0.42 -3.71 -14.21
CA PRO A 60 -0.42 -3.24 -15.32
C PRO A 60 -1.04 -1.87 -15.04
N GLY A 61 -1.15 -1.03 -16.07
CA GLY A 61 -1.64 0.35 -15.98
C GLY A 61 -0.63 1.35 -15.39
N HIS A 62 0.66 1.04 -15.34
CA HIS A 62 1.70 1.96 -14.84
C HIS A 62 1.87 3.23 -15.69
N ASP A 63 1.48 3.14 -16.95
CA ASP A 63 1.49 4.16 -17.99
C ASP A 63 0.30 5.12 -17.91
N LEU A 64 -0.61 4.89 -16.97
CA LEU A 64 -1.80 5.71 -16.79
C LEU A 64 -1.54 7.11 -16.25
N PRO A 65 -2.47 8.06 -16.49
CA PRO A 65 -2.47 9.33 -15.79
C PRO A 65 -2.38 9.11 -14.29
N ARG A 66 -1.49 9.89 -13.65
CA ARG A 66 -1.12 9.73 -12.22
C ARG A 66 -2.33 9.54 -11.30
N ARG A 67 -3.40 10.31 -11.50
CA ARG A 67 -4.62 10.23 -10.67
C ARG A 67 -5.30 8.86 -10.80
N VAL A 68 -5.41 8.34 -12.02
CA VAL A 68 -6.01 7.04 -12.32
C VAL A 68 -5.16 5.92 -11.75
N TRP A 69 -3.84 5.96 -11.99
CA TRP A 69 -2.90 4.98 -11.44
C TRP A 69 -2.91 4.93 -9.91
N GLN A 70 -2.99 6.09 -9.24
CA GLN A 70 -3.10 6.16 -7.78
C GLN A 70 -4.38 5.51 -7.26
N SER A 71 -5.53 5.82 -7.87
CA SER A 71 -6.81 5.21 -7.50
C SER A 71 -6.78 3.69 -7.69
N LEU A 72 -6.24 3.23 -8.82
CA LEU A 72 -6.07 1.81 -9.12
C LEU A 72 -5.21 1.10 -8.07
N ASN A 73 -4.08 1.69 -7.66
CA ASN A 73 -3.24 1.09 -6.62
C ASN A 73 -3.89 1.06 -5.25
N ARG A 74 -4.65 2.10 -4.88
CA ARG A 74 -5.43 2.10 -3.63
C ARG A 74 -6.48 0.99 -3.60
N LEU A 75 -7.13 0.73 -4.72
CA LEU A 75 -8.08 -0.38 -4.89
C LEU A 75 -7.38 -1.74 -4.77
N ARG A 76 -6.28 -1.93 -5.51
CA ARG A 76 -5.47 -3.17 -5.48
C ARG A 76 -5.00 -3.53 -4.07
N THR A 77 -4.51 -2.54 -3.33
CA THR A 77 -3.98 -2.70 -1.97
C THR A 77 -5.03 -2.61 -0.87
N GLN A 78 -6.30 -2.34 -1.21
CA GLN A 78 -7.41 -2.21 -0.27
C GLN A 78 -7.24 -1.07 0.75
N VAL A 79 -6.47 -0.03 0.39
CA VAL A 79 -6.21 1.18 1.21
C VAL A 79 -6.84 2.45 0.63
N GLY A 80 -7.95 2.30 -0.08
CA GLY A 80 -8.77 3.43 -0.54
C GLY A 80 -9.63 4.06 0.57
N ARG A 81 -10.41 5.09 0.22
CA ARG A 81 -11.23 5.88 1.17
C ARG A 81 -12.59 5.23 1.44
N SER A 82 -12.61 4.02 1.99
CA SER A 82 -13.84 3.39 2.50
C SER A 82 -14.16 3.87 3.92
N LYS A 83 -15.43 3.85 4.34
CA LYS A 83 -15.79 4.16 5.75
C LYS A 83 -15.02 3.30 6.74
N GLY A 84 -14.82 2.02 6.46
CA GLY A 84 -13.99 1.13 7.29
C GLY A 84 -12.51 1.54 7.38
N ASN A 85 -11.92 2.04 6.30
CA ASN A 85 -10.54 2.57 6.33
C ASN A 85 -10.46 3.92 7.04
N ARG A 86 -11.43 4.82 6.79
CA ARG A 86 -11.51 6.12 7.46
C ARG A 86 -11.64 5.96 8.98
N SER A 87 -12.41 4.98 9.44
CA SER A 87 -12.51 4.63 10.85
C SER A 87 -11.20 4.11 11.42
N ARG A 88 -10.54 3.18 10.74
CA ARG A 88 -9.19 2.70 11.13
C ARG A 88 -8.15 3.81 11.19
N TRP A 89 -8.28 4.84 10.37
CA TRP A 89 -7.39 6.00 10.36
C TRP A 89 -7.80 7.12 11.34
N GLY A 90 -8.89 6.95 12.08
CA GLY A 90 -9.38 7.95 13.05
C GLY A 90 -10.07 9.17 12.43
N PHE A 91 -10.49 9.10 11.16
CA PHE A 91 -11.16 10.19 10.44
C PHE A 91 -12.70 10.18 10.56
N THR A 92 -13.30 9.18 11.19
CA THR A 92 -14.76 9.16 11.42
C THR A 92 -15.07 9.63 12.84
N GLY A 93 -15.77 10.76 12.96
CA GLY A 93 -16.43 11.17 14.20
C GLY A 93 -17.77 10.48 14.47
N GLY A 94 -18.24 9.62 13.57
CA GLY A 94 -19.53 8.90 13.68
C GLY A 94 -19.38 7.39 13.52
N THR A 95 -20.26 6.66 14.20
CA THR A 95 -20.35 5.18 14.25
C THR A 95 -20.92 4.53 12.99
N ASP A 96 -21.42 5.31 12.03
CA ASP A 96 -21.98 4.77 10.80
C ASP A 96 -20.87 4.33 9.83
N LEU A 97 -20.63 3.02 9.80
CA LEU A 97 -19.75 2.35 8.86
C LEU A 97 -20.51 1.79 7.64
N GLY A 98 -21.84 1.86 7.63
CA GLY A 98 -22.68 1.25 6.62
C GLY A 98 -22.57 1.90 5.26
N CYS A 99 -22.79 1.14 4.20
CA CYS A 99 -22.98 1.72 2.87
C CYS A 99 -24.45 2.07 2.63
N GLU A 100 -24.70 3.08 1.81
CA GLU A 100 -26.05 3.50 1.39
C GLU A 100 -26.86 2.38 0.72
N CYS A 101 -26.20 1.33 0.21
CA CYS A 101 -26.86 0.15 -0.33
C CYS A 101 -27.42 -0.81 0.74
N GLY A 102 -27.33 -0.44 2.02
CA GLY A 102 -27.74 -1.28 3.15
C GLY A 102 -26.68 -2.24 3.66
N ALA A 103 -25.47 -2.25 3.09
CA ALA A 103 -24.38 -3.09 3.61
C ALA A 103 -23.91 -2.57 4.98
N ALA A 104 -23.79 -3.46 5.97
CA ALA A 104 -23.42 -3.10 7.34
C ALA A 104 -22.05 -2.40 7.47
N MET A 105 -21.11 -2.70 6.57
CA MET A 105 -19.80 -2.04 6.53
C MET A 105 -19.37 -1.78 5.09
N GLN A 106 -19.10 -0.52 4.77
CA GLN A 106 -18.46 -0.11 3.52
C GLN A 106 -16.96 -0.39 3.62
N THR A 107 -16.57 -1.57 3.14
CA THR A 107 -15.17 -1.97 2.95
C THR A 107 -14.70 -1.67 1.53
N MET A 108 -13.39 -1.80 1.28
CA MET A 108 -12.85 -1.64 -0.08
C MET A 108 -13.32 -2.75 -1.04
N SER A 109 -13.48 -3.98 -0.54
CA SER A 109 -14.04 -5.09 -1.32
C SER A 109 -15.51 -4.84 -1.65
N HIS A 110 -16.28 -4.30 -0.70
CA HIS A 110 -17.67 -3.94 -0.93
C HIS A 110 -17.81 -2.83 -1.97
N LEU A 111 -16.97 -1.78 -1.92
CA LEU A 111 -17.05 -0.68 -2.89
C LEU A 111 -16.94 -1.17 -4.34
N ILE A 112 -16.13 -2.19 -4.59
CA ILE A 112 -15.89 -2.79 -5.91
C ILE A 112 -17.13 -3.54 -6.44
N THR A 113 -17.93 -4.13 -5.56
CA THR A 113 -19.11 -4.95 -5.89
C THR A 113 -20.43 -4.31 -5.47
N CYS A 114 -20.41 -3.05 -5.02
CA CYS A 114 -21.57 -2.37 -4.49
C CYS A 114 -22.66 -2.23 -5.58
N PRO A 115 -23.92 -2.63 -5.33
CA PRO A 115 -24.98 -2.56 -6.33
C PRO A 115 -25.39 -1.12 -6.68
N LEU A 116 -25.07 -0.16 -5.81
CA LEU A 116 -25.23 1.27 -6.09
C LEU A 116 -24.04 1.88 -6.83
N CYS A 117 -23.09 1.06 -7.26
CA CYS A 117 -22.02 1.48 -8.14
C CYS A 117 -22.44 1.23 -9.59
N PRO A 118 -22.48 2.28 -10.44
CA PRO A 118 -22.92 2.13 -11.83
C PRO A 118 -22.01 1.21 -12.65
N GLU A 119 -20.77 1.06 -12.21
CA GLU A 119 -19.77 0.19 -12.81
C GLU A 119 -19.34 -0.83 -11.75
N THR A 120 -19.45 -2.12 -12.06
CA THR A 120 -18.90 -3.20 -11.23
C THR A 120 -17.56 -3.64 -11.81
N CYS A 121 -16.62 -3.96 -10.94
CA CYS A 121 -15.28 -4.38 -11.34
C CYS A 121 -14.93 -5.65 -10.56
N SER A 122 -14.24 -6.61 -11.16
CA SER A 122 -13.72 -7.74 -10.37
C SER A 122 -12.34 -7.41 -9.81
N ARG A 123 -11.91 -8.19 -8.81
CA ARG A 123 -10.51 -8.12 -8.35
C ARG A 123 -9.53 -8.39 -9.50
N GLN A 124 -9.87 -9.31 -10.40
CA GLN A 124 -9.02 -9.65 -11.53
C GLN A 124 -8.86 -8.47 -12.48
N ASP A 125 -9.93 -7.72 -12.73
CA ASP A 125 -9.91 -6.53 -13.59
C ASP A 125 -9.05 -5.41 -13.01
N LEU A 126 -9.03 -5.27 -11.69
CA LEU A 126 -8.10 -4.35 -11.02
C LEU A 126 -6.65 -4.79 -11.21
N MET A 127 -6.37 -6.10 -11.19
CA MET A 127 -5.01 -6.63 -11.34
C MET A 127 -4.50 -6.52 -12.78
N SER A 128 -5.32 -6.85 -13.78
CA SER A 128 -5.01 -6.75 -15.21
C SER A 128 -5.06 -5.32 -15.74
N ALA A 129 -5.69 -4.40 -15.01
CA ALA A 129 -6.02 -3.07 -15.51
C ALA A 129 -6.88 -3.13 -16.79
N SER A 130 -7.80 -4.10 -16.92
CA SER A 130 -8.65 -4.24 -18.12
C SER A 130 -9.89 -3.34 -18.12
N ALA A 131 -10.42 -2.95 -16.94
CA ALA A 131 -11.72 -2.27 -16.82
C ALA A 131 -11.69 -0.92 -16.08
N TYR A 132 -10.51 -0.37 -15.76
CA TYR A 132 -10.39 0.73 -14.77
C TYR A 132 -10.72 2.13 -15.30
N THR A 133 -10.80 2.34 -16.61
CA THR A 133 -10.78 3.70 -17.20
C THR A 133 -11.95 4.55 -16.74
N LYS A 134 -13.12 3.96 -16.46
CA LYS A 134 -14.32 4.70 -16.02
C LYS A 134 -14.47 4.84 -14.49
N TRP A 135 -13.88 3.93 -13.71
CA TRP A 135 -14.10 3.83 -12.25
C TRP A 135 -13.23 4.81 -11.44
N ALA A 136 -12.00 5.02 -11.89
CA ALA A 136 -11.03 5.87 -11.18
C ALA A 136 -11.37 7.36 -11.26
N GLU A 137 -12.11 7.76 -12.29
CA GLU A 137 -12.48 9.15 -12.55
C GLU A 137 -13.69 9.61 -11.73
N THR A 138 -14.65 8.71 -11.48
CA THR A 138 -15.97 9.10 -10.96
C THR A 138 -16.13 9.07 -9.43
N ARG A 139 -15.43 8.18 -8.68
CA ARG A 139 -15.68 8.05 -7.22
C ARG A 139 -14.47 8.01 -6.27
N CYS A 140 -13.27 7.62 -6.72
CA CYS A 140 -12.09 7.63 -5.84
C CYS A 140 -11.47 9.03 -5.64
N LEU A 141 -11.75 9.98 -6.54
CA LEU A 141 -11.21 11.34 -6.48
C LEU A 141 -12.10 12.34 -5.73
N ASN A 142 -13.40 12.08 -5.65
CA ASN A 142 -14.41 13.05 -5.18
C ASN A 142 -14.96 12.78 -3.76
N ASN A 143 -14.52 11.71 -3.08
CA ASN A 143 -14.85 11.42 -1.68
C ASN A 143 -13.60 11.39 -0.82
#